data_AF-A0A1C2HPT2-F1
#
_entry.id   AF-A0A1C2HPT2-F1
#
_cell.length_a   1.000
_cell.length_b   1.000
_cell.length_c   1.000
_cell.angle_alpha   90.00
_cell.angle_beta   90.00
_cell.angle_gamma   90.00
#
_symmetry.space_group_name_H-M   'P 1'
#
loop_
_entity.id
_entity.type
_entity.pdbx_description
1 polymer ?
#
loop_
_entity_poly.entity_id
_entity_poly.type
_entity_poly.pdbx_seq_one_letter_code
_entity_poly.pdbx_strand_id
1 'polypeptide(L)'
;MSKTTPQRLHLVFGGELVDPQKTVFKDVEDIHIVGIFPNYETAYNAWKSEAQRTVDNAHMRYFIAHLHRLRDEELEVAATEELGG
;
A
#
# COMPACT_ATOMS: atom_id res chain seq x y z
N MET A 1 2.75 8.68 32.61
CA MET A 1 3.50 8.90 31.36
C MET A 1 2.90 8.00 30.30
N SER A 2 2.07 8.54 29.41
CA SER A 2 1.46 7.74 28.34
C SER A 2 2.56 7.31 27.38
N LYS A 3 2.79 5.99 27.26
CA LYS A 3 3.64 5.43 26.21
C LYS A 3 3.04 5.85 24.87
N THR A 4 3.66 6.80 24.18
CA THR A 4 3.31 7.17 22.80
C THR A 4 3.74 6.02 21.91
N THR A 5 2.87 5.02 21.75
CA THR A 5 3.10 3.91 20.83
C THR A 5 3.32 4.49 19.43
N PRO A 6 4.39 4.10 18.71
CA PRO A 6 4.66 4.61 17.38
C PRO A 6 3.45 4.37 16.47
N GLN A 7 2.85 5.46 15.98
CA GLN A 7 1.67 5.40 15.12
C GLN A 7 2.08 4.95 13.71
N ARG A 8 1.99 3.66 13.43
CA ARG A 8 2.29 3.09 12.12
C ARG A 8 1.19 3.47 11.13
N LEU A 9 1.47 4.48 10.30
CA LEU A 9 0.55 4.91 9.24
C LEU A 9 0.70 4.00 8.01
N HIS A 10 -0.44 3.64 7.43
CA HIS A 10 -0.54 2.76 6.27
C HIS A 10 -1.25 3.53 5.14
N LEU A 11 -0.58 3.73 4.02
CA LEU A 11 -1.16 4.36 2.83
C LEU A 11 -1.66 3.26 1.89
N VAL A 12 -2.92 3.33 1.50
CA VAL A 12 -3.50 2.44 0.48
C VAL A 12 -3.66 3.24 -0.81
N PHE A 13 -3.08 2.74 -1.89
CA PHE A 13 -3.10 3.36 -3.20
C PHE A 13 -3.10 2.28 -4.29
N GLY A 14 -3.55 2.60 -5.48
CA GLY A 14 -3.55 1.69 -6.60
C GLY A 14 -3.64 2.42 -7.92
N GLY A 15 -3.47 1.71 -9.00
CA GLY A 15 -3.48 2.28 -10.33
C GLY A 15 -3.29 1.22 -11.39
N GLU A 16 -3.35 1.64 -12.64
CA GLU A 16 -3.11 0.77 -13.78
C GLU A 16 -1.61 0.50 -13.95
N LEU A 17 -1.23 -0.76 -13.98
CA LEU A 17 0.13 -1.21 -14.23
C LEU A 17 0.39 -1.35 -15.73
N VAL A 18 1.63 -1.11 -16.16
CA VAL A 18 2.05 -1.40 -17.55
C VAL A 18 1.97 -2.88 -17.86
N ASP A 19 2.16 -3.70 -16.83
CA ASP A 19 2.17 -5.15 -16.89
C ASP A 19 1.70 -5.68 -15.54
N PRO A 20 0.71 -6.60 -15.51
CA PRO A 20 0.15 -7.11 -14.26
C PRO A 20 1.14 -7.94 -13.43
N GLN A 21 2.27 -8.36 -14.01
CA GLN A 21 3.34 -9.07 -13.32
C GLN A 21 4.41 -8.12 -12.76
N LYS A 22 4.34 -6.82 -13.07
CA LYS A 22 5.32 -5.81 -12.63
C LYS A 22 4.69 -4.84 -11.64
N THR A 23 5.53 -4.12 -10.91
CA THR A 23 5.12 -3.06 -9.98
C THR A 23 5.24 -1.66 -10.59
N VAL A 24 5.25 -1.56 -11.92
CA VAL A 24 5.42 -0.30 -12.65
C VAL A 24 4.04 0.22 -13.08
N PHE A 25 3.66 1.38 -12.54
CA PHE A 25 2.45 2.08 -12.96
C PHE A 25 2.61 2.59 -14.39
N LYS A 26 1.55 2.45 -15.18
CA LYS A 26 1.46 2.98 -16.54
C LYS A 26 1.34 4.49 -16.53
N ASP A 27 0.56 5.00 -15.60
CA ASP A 27 0.38 6.42 -15.37
C ASP A 27 0.53 6.71 -13.87
N VAL A 28 1.46 7.59 -13.53
CA VAL A 28 1.71 8.02 -12.15
C VAL A 28 0.80 9.16 -11.73
N GLU A 29 0.24 9.90 -12.69
CA GLU A 29 -0.72 10.97 -12.43
C GLU A 29 -2.12 10.41 -12.14
N ASP A 30 -2.45 9.24 -12.71
CA ASP A 30 -3.73 8.52 -12.50
C ASP A 30 -3.71 7.56 -11.30
N ILE A 31 -2.78 7.72 -10.36
CA ILE A 31 -2.74 6.88 -9.15
C ILE A 31 -3.96 7.20 -8.27
N HIS A 32 -4.80 6.20 -8.07
CA HIS A 32 -5.92 6.25 -7.15
C HIS A 32 -5.44 6.08 -5.71
N ILE A 33 -5.52 7.15 -4.93
CA ILE A 33 -5.26 7.14 -3.49
C ILE A 33 -6.56 6.81 -2.75
N VAL A 34 -6.59 5.66 -2.09
CA VAL A 34 -7.75 5.20 -1.31
C VAL A 34 -7.83 5.93 0.03
N GLY A 35 -6.67 6.08 0.70
CA GLY A 35 -6.58 6.80 1.96
C GLY A 35 -5.40 6.38 2.84
N ILE A 36 -5.27 7.08 3.96
CA ILE A 36 -4.24 6.81 4.99
C ILE A 36 -4.94 6.29 6.24
N PHE A 37 -4.42 5.19 6.77
CA PHE A 37 -5.01 4.44 7.87
C PHE A 37 -4.06 4.34 9.07
N PRO A 38 -4.58 4.38 10.31
CA PRO A 38 -3.78 4.35 11.53
C PRO A 38 -3.31 2.95 11.94
N ASN A 39 -3.79 1.89 11.27
CA ASN A 39 -3.41 0.50 11.55
C ASN A 39 -3.52 -0.37 10.30
N TYR A 40 -2.82 -1.52 10.30
CA TYR A 40 -2.77 -2.45 9.17
C TYR A 40 -4.14 -3.05 8.85
N GLU A 41 -4.94 -3.40 9.86
CA GLU A 41 -6.25 -4.05 9.65
C GLU A 41 -7.21 -3.18 8.84
N THR A 42 -7.32 -1.90 9.19
CA THR A 42 -8.15 -0.94 8.46
C THR A 42 -7.63 -0.68 7.05
N ALA A 43 -6.31 -0.59 6.87
CA ALA A 43 -5.69 -0.49 5.55
C ALA A 43 -5.97 -1.72 4.68
N TYR A 44 -5.84 -2.92 5.25
CA TYR A 44 -6.07 -4.19 4.57
C TYR A 44 -7.54 -4.33 4.14
N ASN A 45 -8.49 -3.93 4.99
CA ASN A 45 -9.91 -3.92 4.65
C ASN A 45 -10.22 -2.98 3.49
N ALA A 46 -9.63 -1.77 3.49
CA ALA A 46 -9.78 -0.82 2.40
C ALA A 46 -9.15 -1.34 1.09
N TRP A 47 -7.92 -1.84 1.15
CA TRP A 47 -7.23 -2.48 0.02
C TRP A 47 -8.04 -3.63 -0.56
N LYS A 48 -8.54 -4.53 0.30
CA LYS A 48 -9.33 -5.70 -0.13
C LYS A 48 -10.61 -5.26 -0.82
N SER A 49 -11.30 -4.25 -0.30
CA SER A 49 -12.51 -3.72 -0.91
C SER A 49 -12.23 -3.18 -2.31
N GLU A 50 -11.19 -2.37 -2.47
CA GLU A 50 -10.83 -1.78 -3.77
C GLU A 50 -10.29 -2.84 -4.76
N ALA A 51 -9.44 -3.75 -4.30
CA ALA A 51 -8.93 -4.84 -5.12
C ALA A 51 -10.03 -5.80 -5.60
N GLN A 52 -11.05 -6.06 -4.77
CA GLN A 52 -12.22 -6.85 -5.17
C GLN A 52 -13.10 -6.11 -6.18
N ARG A 53 -13.22 -4.78 -6.06
CA ARG A 53 -14.00 -3.95 -7.00
C ARG A 53 -13.37 -3.87 -8.39
N THR A 54 -12.05 -4.05 -8.49
CA THR A 54 -11.32 -3.93 -9.75
C THR A 54 -10.88 -5.28 -10.32
N VAL A 55 -11.50 -6.38 -9.89
CA VAL A 55 -11.17 -7.75 -10.36
C VAL A 55 -11.31 -7.90 -11.88
N ASP A 56 -12.23 -7.15 -12.49
CA ASP A 56 -12.45 -7.15 -13.94
C ASP A 56 -11.37 -6.38 -14.73
N ASN A 57 -10.57 -5.53 -14.07
CA ASN A 57 -9.43 -4.85 -14.69
C ASN A 57 -8.13 -5.55 -14.33
N ALA A 58 -7.62 -6.38 -15.25
CA ALA A 58 -6.40 -7.16 -15.06
C ALA A 58 -5.14 -6.32 -14.76
N HIS A 59 -5.10 -5.06 -15.17
CA HIS A 59 -3.96 -4.17 -14.95
C HIS A 59 -4.11 -3.30 -13.69
N MET A 60 -5.31 -3.23 -13.11
CA MET A 60 -5.56 -2.42 -11.92
C MET A 60 -5.09 -3.16 -10.67
N ARG A 61 -4.12 -2.59 -9.97
CA ARG A 61 -3.57 -3.20 -8.75
C ARG A 61 -3.49 -2.17 -7.63
N TYR A 62 -3.89 -2.60 -6.44
CA TYR A 62 -3.77 -1.82 -5.21
C TYR A 62 -2.64 -2.38 -4.33
N PHE A 63 -2.00 -1.48 -3.61
CA PHE A 63 -0.86 -1.72 -2.74
C PHE A 63 -1.08 -1.02 -1.39
N ILE A 64 -0.44 -1.56 -0.35
CA ILE A 64 -0.40 -0.97 0.99
C ILE A 64 1.05 -0.58 1.27
N ALA A 65 1.32 0.72 1.42
CA ALA A 65 2.63 1.24 1.82
C ALA A 65 2.67 1.53 3.32
N HIS A 66 3.76 1.10 3.97
CA HIS A 66 4.05 1.40 5.36
C HIS A 66 4.85 2.70 5.48
N LEU A 67 4.18 3.83 5.73
CA LEU A 67 4.82 5.15 5.81
C LEU A 67 5.78 5.29 7.01
N HIS A 68 5.62 4.45 8.03
CA HIS A 68 6.47 4.48 9.22
C HIS A 68 7.94 4.13 8.94
N ARG A 69 8.22 3.47 7.82
CA ARG A 69 9.56 3.06 7.41
C ARG A 69 10.36 4.17 6.73
N LEU A 70 9.70 5.23 6.24
CA LEU A 70 10.34 6.32 5.52
C LEU A 70 10.89 7.43 6.44
N ARG A 71 10.52 7.42 7.74
CA ARG A 71 10.91 8.45 8.72
C ARG A 71 12.00 8.00 9.70
N ASP A 72 12.40 6.74 9.63
CA ASP A 72 13.42 6.13 10.48
C ASP A 72 14.61 5.74 9.58
N GLU A 73 15.34 6.75 9.08
CA GLU A 73 16.59 6.56 8.31
C GLU A 73 17.78 6.07 9.18
N GLU A 74 17.52 5.40 10.31
CA GLU A 74 18.58 4.76 11.12
C GLU A 74 18.38 3.26 11.38
N LEU A 75 17.30 2.63 10.94
CA LEU A 75 17.10 1.19 11.17
C LEU A 75 16.77 0.44 9.87
N GLU A 76 17.85 0.10 9.18
CA GLU A 76 18.10 -1.17 8.51
C GLU A 76 16.87 -1.92 7.95
N VAL A 77 16.69 -1.75 6.63
CA VAL A 77 16.16 -2.73 5.67
C VAL A 77 15.63 -4.05 6.26
N ALA A 78 14.33 -4.15 6.52
CA ALA A 78 13.66 -5.44 6.76
C ALA A 78 12.35 -5.58 5.98
N ALA A 79 12.48 -6.21 4.80
CA ALA A 79 11.43 -6.83 3.99
C ALA A 79 10.28 -5.94 3.47
N THR A 80 10.34 -5.57 2.19
CA THR A 80 9.13 -5.52 1.38
C THR A 80 8.79 -6.98 1.10
N GLU A 81 8.03 -7.62 1.99
CA GLU A 81 7.45 -8.95 1.73
C GLU A 81 6.53 -8.83 0.51
N GLU A 82 7.07 -9.16 -0.66
CA GLU A 82 6.68 -10.32 -1.49
C GLU A 82 5.30 -10.95 -1.17
N LEU A 83 4.21 -10.18 -1.07
CA LEU A 83 2.85 -10.73 -1.05
C LEU A 83 2.38 -11.00 -2.49
N GLY A 84 2.93 -12.08 -3.06
CA GLY A 84 2.57 -12.57 -4.39
C GLY A 84 3.36 -13.82 -4.82
N GLY A 85 3.25 -14.92 -4.06
CA GLY A 85 3.75 -16.24 -4.41
C GLY A 85 3.17 -17.34 -3.52
#